data_AF-A0A7C1CVY2-F1
#
_entry.id   AF-A0A7C1CVY2-F1
#
_cell.length_a   1.000
_cell.length_b   1.000
_cell.length_c   1.000
_cell.angle_alpha   90.00
_cell.angle_beta   90.00
_cell.angle_gamma   90.00
#
_symmetry.space_group_name_H-M   'P 1'
#
loop_
_entity.id
_entity.type
_entity.pdbx_description
1 polymer ?
#
loop_
_entity_poly.entity_id
_entity_poly.type
_entity_poly.pdbx_seq_one_letter_code
_entity_poly.pdbx_strand_id
1 'polypeptide(L)'
;MIVKEQFRRGPALGREPHYLPAAIYNRSRLLLAHSDTGCVFVPIRNLQYQAVIDHEEIIFVDGIGPRVVQVAWEGFRPQTRQGLDEPVPYDRVTYHPDAREIEPRLQG
;
A
#
# COMPACT_ATOMS: atom_id res chain seq x y z
N MET A 1 12.46 22.45 -1.81
CA MET A 1 12.70 21.83 -0.49
C MET A 1 11.96 20.50 -0.49
N ILE A 2 12.66 19.35 -0.56
CA ILE A 2 12.01 18.04 -0.48
C ILE A 2 11.70 17.78 0.99
N VAL A 3 10.43 17.79 1.36
CA VAL A 3 10.00 17.40 2.70
C VAL A 3 10.10 15.87 2.76
N LYS A 4 11.01 15.36 3.60
CA LYS A 4 11.11 13.91 3.85
C LYS A 4 10.12 13.54 4.95
N GLU A 5 9.01 12.92 4.57
CA GLU A 5 8.09 12.33 5.53
C GLU A 5 8.62 10.95 5.96
N GLN A 6 8.66 10.71 7.26
CA GLN A 6 9.08 9.43 7.83
C GLN A 6 7.87 8.76 8.49
N PHE A 7 7.68 7.48 8.16
CA PHE A 7 6.64 6.64 8.72
C PHE A 7 7.27 5.60 9.63
N ARG A 8 6.72 5.44 10.84
CA ARG A 8 7.22 4.45 11.80
C ARG A 8 6.51 3.13 11.57
N ARG A 9 7.23 2.02 11.61
CA ARG A 9 6.65 0.68 11.58
C ARG A 9 7.16 -0.14 12.76
N GLY A 10 6.28 -0.93 13.37
CA GLY A 10 6.62 -1.86 14.45
C GLY A 10 7.25 -3.15 13.92
N PRO A 11 7.46 -4.15 14.79
CA PRO A 11 7.79 -5.50 14.32
C PRO A 11 6.64 -6.06 13.47
N ALA A 12 6.99 -6.79 12.41
CA ALA A 12 5.99 -7.47 11.59
C ALA A 12 5.31 -8.57 12.41
N LEU A 13 3.99 -8.50 12.51
CA LEU A 13 3.15 -9.50 13.18
C LEU A 13 2.85 -10.69 12.27
N GLY A 14 2.91 -10.47 10.95
CA GLY A 14 2.70 -11.52 9.95
C GLY A 14 3.04 -11.04 8.55
N ARG A 15 3.39 -12.01 7.70
CA ARG A 15 3.59 -11.85 6.25
C ARG A 15 2.81 -12.93 5.53
N GLU A 16 1.96 -12.52 4.61
CA GLU A 16 1.09 -13.43 3.86
C GLU A 16 1.11 -13.10 2.37
N PRO A 17 1.16 -14.10 1.48
CA PRO A 17 1.02 -13.87 0.05
C PRO A 17 -0.42 -13.48 -0.31
N HIS A 18 -0.58 -12.47 -1.16
CA HIS A 18 -1.86 -11.95 -1.63
C HIS A 18 -1.83 -11.61 -3.13
N TYR A 19 -3.00 -11.34 -3.68
CA TYR A 19 -3.18 -10.94 -5.07
C TYR A 19 -3.90 -9.60 -5.13
N LEU A 20 -3.25 -8.59 -5.71
CA LEU A 20 -3.85 -7.27 -5.88
C LEU A 20 -4.59 -7.22 -7.22
N PRO A 21 -5.86 -6.78 -7.27
CA PRO A 21 -6.56 -6.63 -8.53
C PRO A 21 -5.80 -5.73 -9.51
N ALA A 22 -5.75 -6.15 -10.77
CA ALA A 22 -5.07 -5.42 -11.85
C ALA A 22 -5.45 -3.94 -11.90
N ALA A 23 -6.74 -3.65 -11.75
CA ALA A 23 -7.26 -2.28 -11.80
C ALA A 23 -6.63 -1.38 -10.71
N ILE A 24 -6.44 -1.91 -9.50
CA ILE A 24 -5.84 -1.16 -8.39
C ILE A 24 -4.34 -0.98 -8.62
N TYR A 25 -3.63 -2.06 -8.99
CA TYR A 25 -2.20 -2.01 -9.27
C TYR A 25 -1.87 -1.07 -10.45
N ASN A 26 -2.57 -1.20 -11.57
CA ASN A 26 -2.29 -0.39 -12.74
C ASN A 26 -2.61 1.09 -12.45
N ARG A 27 -3.68 1.39 -11.69
CA ARG A 27 -4.01 2.76 -11.29
C ARG A 27 -2.96 3.34 -10.34
N SER A 28 -2.45 2.56 -9.37
CA SER A 28 -1.40 3.05 -8.47
C SER A 28 -0.11 3.36 -9.23
N ARG A 29 0.26 2.53 -10.21
CA ARG A 29 1.42 2.79 -11.09
C ARG A 29 1.20 4.01 -12.00
N LEU A 30 0.00 4.20 -12.54
CA LEU A 30 -0.31 5.41 -13.31
C LEU A 30 -0.22 6.66 -12.44
N LEU A 31 -0.77 6.66 -11.23
CA LEU A 31 -0.66 7.79 -10.30
C LEU A 31 0.80 8.11 -9.99
N LEU A 32 1.61 7.08 -9.72
CA LEU A 32 3.04 7.23 -9.44
C LEU A 32 3.82 7.81 -10.63
N ALA A 33 3.51 7.38 -11.85
CA ALA A 33 4.16 7.88 -13.06
C ALA A 33 3.91 9.38 -13.33
N HIS A 34 2.86 9.96 -12.73
CA HIS A 34 2.56 11.40 -12.80
C HIS A 34 3.09 12.18 -11.58
N SER A 35 3.83 11.54 -10.68
CA SER A 35 4.43 12.18 -9.51
C SER A 35 5.90 12.52 -9.74
N ASP A 36 6.24 13.81 -9.67
CA ASP A 36 7.62 14.29 -9.76
C ASP A 36 8.49 13.88 -8.55
N THR A 37 7.86 13.45 -7.46
CA THR A 37 8.55 13.09 -6.21
C THR A 37 8.79 11.60 -6.03
N GLY A 38 8.28 10.75 -6.95
CA GLY A 38 8.40 9.29 -6.83
C GLY A 38 7.57 8.69 -5.69
N CYS A 39 6.61 9.44 -5.17
CA CYS A 39 5.67 8.99 -4.14
C CYS A 39 4.30 9.68 -4.31
N VAL A 40 3.22 8.99 -3.94
CA VAL A 40 1.85 9.51 -4.00
C VAL A 40 1.13 9.26 -2.69
N PHE A 41 0.43 10.29 -2.20
CA PHE A 41 -0.36 10.22 -0.99
C PHE A 41 -1.85 10.21 -1.34
N VAL A 42 -2.54 9.12 -1.01
CA VAL A 42 -3.96 8.90 -1.32
C VAL A 42 -4.75 8.79 -0.02
N PRO A 43 -5.61 9.78 0.32
CA PRO A 43 -6.46 9.69 1.51
C PRO A 43 -7.61 8.70 1.30
N ILE A 44 -7.78 7.76 2.21
CA ILE A 44 -8.90 6.81 2.26
C ILE A 44 -9.84 7.27 3.37
N ARG A 45 -10.67 8.27 3.03
CA ARG A 45 -11.49 9.03 3.99
C ARG A 45 -12.42 8.14 4.82
N ASN A 46 -12.96 7.09 4.22
CA ASN A 46 -13.93 6.18 4.84
C ASN A 46 -13.33 5.37 5.99
N LEU A 47 -12.00 5.28 6.04
CA LEU A 47 -11.24 4.59 7.08
C LEU A 47 -10.45 5.55 7.96
N GLN A 48 -10.33 6.83 7.57
CA GLN A 48 -9.37 7.79 8.15
C GLN A 48 -7.92 7.32 7.99
N TYR A 49 -7.61 6.68 6.85
CA TYR A 49 -6.28 6.20 6.52
C TYR A 49 -5.65 7.04 5.41
N GLN A 50 -4.33 6.97 5.32
CA GLN A 50 -3.57 7.48 4.20
C GLN A 50 -2.77 6.34 3.58
N ALA A 51 -3.01 6.06 2.31
CA ALA A 51 -2.13 5.19 1.53
C ALA A 51 -0.97 6.04 1.00
N VAL A 52 0.25 5.56 1.18
CA VAL A 52 1.45 6.13 0.58
C VAL A 52 1.98 5.10 -0.40
N ILE A 53 2.04 5.49 -1.66
CA ILE A 53 2.41 4.63 -2.79
C ILE A 53 3.78 5.09 -3.27
N ASP A 54 4.73 4.19 -3.33
CA ASP A 54 6.00 4.41 -4.00
C ASP A 54 6.32 3.28 -4.99
N HIS A 55 7.58 3.20 -5.44
CA HIS A 55 8.00 2.21 -6.41
C HIS A 55 8.07 0.77 -5.82
N GLU A 56 8.40 0.65 -4.54
CA GLU A 56 8.70 -0.62 -3.86
C GLU A 56 7.49 -1.17 -3.09
N GLU A 57 6.76 -0.30 -2.40
CA GLU A 57 5.67 -0.68 -1.50
C GLU A 57 4.47 0.29 -1.55
N ILE A 58 3.34 -0.19 -1.02
CA ILE A 58 2.19 0.65 -0.66
C ILE A 58 1.99 0.48 0.83
N ILE A 59 2.18 1.55 1.59
CA ILE A 59 1.97 1.56 3.05
C ILE A 59 0.64 2.23 3.38
N PHE A 60 -0.05 1.66 4.36
CA PHE A 60 -1.29 2.19 4.90
C PHE A 60 -1.03 2.71 6.30
N VAL A 61 -1.24 4.00 6.46
CA VAL A 61 -0.92 4.75 7.67
C VAL A 61 -2.22 5.20 8.30
N ASP A 62 -2.32 5.06 9.62
CA ASP A 62 -3.41 5.66 10.38
C ASP A 62 -3.33 7.20 10.26
N GLY A 63 -4.45 7.82 9.89
CA GLY A 63 -4.57 9.27 9.69
C GLY A 63 -4.95 10.04 10.96
N ILE A 64 -5.27 9.36 12.06
CA ILE A 64 -5.66 9.97 13.34
C ILE A 64 -4.47 10.02 14.32
N GLY A 65 -3.64 8.97 14.32
CA GLY A 65 -2.55 8.78 15.27
C GLY A 65 -1.18 9.30 14.83
N PRO A 66 -0.11 8.98 15.59
CA PRO A 66 1.25 9.10 15.09
C PRO A 66 1.35 8.29 13.79
N ARG A 67 1.94 8.87 12.74
CA ARG A 67 2.12 8.28 11.40
C ARG A 67 2.78 6.89 11.41
N VAL A 68 2.01 5.89 11.79
CA VAL A 68 2.42 4.51 12.03
C VAL A 68 1.84 3.67 10.91
N VAL A 69 2.72 2.90 10.28
CA VAL A 69 2.34 1.93 9.25
C VAL A 69 1.61 0.78 9.93
N GLN A 70 0.39 0.54 9.47
CA GLN A 70 -0.50 -0.52 9.96
C GLN A 70 -0.34 -1.77 9.09
N VAL A 71 -0.29 -1.55 7.76
CA VAL A 71 -0.10 -2.58 6.74
C VAL A 71 0.86 -2.04 5.68
N ALA A 72 1.72 -2.92 5.15
CA ALA A 72 2.45 -2.69 3.92
C ALA A 72 2.11 -3.77 2.89
N TRP A 73 1.93 -3.37 1.65
CA TRP A 73 1.90 -4.25 0.49
C TRP A 73 3.24 -4.08 -0.23
N GLU A 74 4.06 -5.12 -0.22
CA GLU A 74 5.43 -5.09 -0.74
C GLU A 74 5.72 -6.30 -1.64
N GLY A 75 6.84 -6.25 -2.36
CA GLY A 75 7.27 -7.38 -3.18
C GLY A 75 6.30 -7.70 -4.31
N PHE A 76 5.76 -6.67 -4.98
CA PHE A 76 4.89 -6.84 -6.15
C PHE A 76 5.63 -7.57 -7.28
N ARG A 77 4.97 -8.57 -7.88
CA ARG A 77 5.54 -9.41 -8.95
C ARG A 77 4.74 -9.28 -10.25
N PRO A 78 4.63 -8.08 -10.86
CA PRO A 78 3.81 -7.87 -12.07
C PRO A 78 4.28 -8.71 -13.26
N GLN A 79 5.57 -9.09 -13.31
CA GLN A 79 6.18 -9.89 -14.37
C GLN A 79 5.70 -11.35 -14.42
N THR A 80 5.02 -11.85 -13.38
CA THR A 80 4.48 -13.21 -13.39
C THR A 80 3.14 -13.31 -14.13
N ARG A 81 2.57 -12.18 -14.53
CA ARG A 81 1.30 -12.10 -15.24
C ARG A 81 1.49 -12.27 -16.75
N GLN A 82 0.52 -12.89 -17.40
CA GLN A 82 0.44 -13.00 -18.86
C GLN A 82 -0.39 -11.86 -19.46
N GLY A 83 -1.25 -11.21 -18.66
CA GLY A 83 -2.14 -10.12 -19.07
C GLY A 83 -2.11 -8.91 -18.13
N LEU A 84 -2.50 -7.73 -18.64
CA LEU A 84 -2.60 -6.51 -17.84
C LEU A 84 -3.80 -6.50 -16.89
N ASP A 85 -4.80 -7.32 -17.18
CA ASP A 85 -6.04 -7.55 -16.43
C ASP A 85 -5.88 -8.63 -15.35
N GLU A 86 -4.79 -9.38 -15.37
CA GLU A 86 -4.49 -10.37 -14.34
C GLU A 86 -4.06 -9.70 -13.02
N PRO A 87 -4.44 -10.28 -11.87
CA PRO A 87 -4.03 -9.77 -10.57
C PRO A 87 -2.52 -9.93 -10.34
N VAL A 88 -1.94 -9.01 -9.56
CA VAL A 88 -0.51 -8.98 -9.25
C VAL A 88 -0.25 -9.67 -7.92
N PRO A 89 0.60 -10.71 -7.87
CA PRO A 89 1.05 -11.27 -6.60
C PRO A 89 1.88 -10.26 -5.82
N TYR A 90 1.67 -10.21 -4.51
CA TYR A 90 2.45 -9.38 -3.58
C TYR A 90 2.45 -10.02 -2.19
N ASP A 91 3.27 -9.49 -1.29
CA ASP A 91 3.29 -9.90 0.12
C ASP A 91 2.66 -8.81 0.98
N ARG A 92 1.65 -9.18 1.76
CA ARG A 92 1.06 -8.32 2.77
C ARG A 92 1.81 -8.48 4.08
N VAL A 93 2.33 -7.39 4.61
CA VAL A 93 2.98 -7.34 5.92
C VAL A 93 2.11 -6.54 6.88
N THR A 94 1.76 -7.16 8.01
CA THR A 94 0.90 -6.54 9.03
C THR A 94 1.74 -6.14 10.24
N TYR A 95 1.59 -4.90 10.72
CA TYR A 95 2.33 -4.36 11.85
C TYR A 95 1.46 -4.07 13.07
N HIS A 96 0.14 -4.15 12.92
CA HIS A 96 -0.82 -3.91 14.00
C HIS A 96 -1.93 -4.97 14.01
N PRO A 97 -2.46 -5.39 15.17
CA PRO A 97 -3.52 -6.40 15.23
C PRO A 97 -4.79 -5.97 14.49
N ASP A 98 -5.19 -4.71 14.66
CA ASP A 98 -6.43 -4.16 14.09
C ASP A 98 -6.41 -4.09 12.56
N ALA A 99 -5.23 -4.12 11.94
CA ALA A 99 -5.09 -4.08 10.49
C ALA A 99 -5.76 -5.27 9.78
N ARG A 100 -5.96 -6.41 10.45
CA ARG A 100 -6.71 -7.55 9.90
C ARG A 100 -8.18 -7.23 9.60
N GLU A 101 -8.78 -6.29 10.33
CA GLU A 101 -10.18 -5.89 10.14
C GLU A 101 -10.37 -4.91 8.98
N ILE A 102 -9.28 -4.25 8.55
CA ILE A 102 -9.30 -3.15 7.59
C ILE A 102 -9.09 -3.67 6.16
N GLU A 103 -8.42 -4.82 6.02
CA GLU A 103 -8.08 -5.48 4.78
C GLU A 103 -9.20 -5.61 3.72
N PRO A 104 -10.41 -6.11 4.06
CA PRO A 104 -11.48 -6.21 3.07
C PRO A 104 -11.91 -4.85 2.51
N ARG A 105 -11.64 -3.76 3.23
CA ARG A 105 -12.05 -2.38 2.89
C ARG A 105 -10.96 -1.58 2.18
N LEU A 106 -9.73 -2.12 2.09
CA LEU A 106 -8.62 -1.49 1.35
C LEU A 106 -8.61 -1.89 -0.13
N GLN A 107 -9.19 -3.05 -0.46
CA GLN A 107 -9.23 -3.58 -1.83
C GLN A 107 -10.57 -3.35 -2.56
N GLY A 108 -11.59 -2.85 -1.86
CA GLY A 108 -12.93 -2.58 -2.41
C GLY A 108 -13.80 -1.76 -1.46
#